data_AF-A0A2E0EHS4-F1
#
_entry.id   AF-A0A2E0EHS4-F1
#
_cell.length_a   1.000
_cell.length_b   1.000
_cell.length_c   1.000
_cell.angle_alpha   90.00
_cell.angle_beta   90.00
_cell.angle_gamma   90.00
#
_symmetry.space_group_name_H-M   'P 1'
#
loop_
_entity.id
_entity.type
_entity.pdbx_description
1 polymer ?
#
loop_
_entity_poly.entity_id
_entity_poly.type
_entity_poly.pdbx_seq_one_letter_code
_entity_poly.pdbx_strand_id
1 'polypeptide(L)'
;MANNLGHLPKASELSETNSSRLDKWYEKAYEDDNLFRTLANDEMTLDMFLSWVGLMYGGSSGLDTQMIELCRIRMANVNECFH
;
A
#
# COMPACT_ATOMS: atom_id res chain seq x y z
N MET A 1 -8.98 11.31 2.36
CA MET A 1 -9.57 11.79 1.09
C MET A 1 -10.81 10.98 0.72
N ALA A 2 -11.85 11.62 0.22
CA ALA A 2 -13.06 10.95 -0.26
C ALA A 2 -13.20 11.21 -1.77
N ASN A 3 -13.12 10.15 -2.58
CA ASN A 3 -13.75 10.19 -3.90
C ASN A 3 -15.25 9.87 -3.73
N ASN A 4 -16.07 10.05 -4.77
CA ASN A 4 -17.54 9.91 -4.74
C ASN A 4 -18.08 8.50 -4.36
N LEU A 5 -17.22 7.60 -3.86
CA LEU A 5 -17.53 6.24 -3.42
C LEU A 5 -17.50 6.06 -1.89
N GLY A 6 -17.24 7.11 -1.12
CA GLY A 6 -17.19 7.04 0.34
C GLY A 6 -15.92 6.36 0.88
N HIS A 7 -15.77 6.31 2.21
CA HIS A 7 -14.66 5.59 2.84
C HIS A 7 -14.90 4.09 2.72
N LEU A 8 -13.99 3.37 2.04
CA LEU A 8 -13.97 1.91 2.10
C LEU A 8 -13.71 1.49 3.56
N PRO A 9 -14.48 0.52 4.09
CA PRO A 9 -14.27 0.05 5.46
C PRO A 9 -12.88 -0.58 5.60
N LYS A 10 -12.32 -0.57 6.81
CA LYS A 10 -11.12 -1.33 7.13
C LYS A 10 -11.50 -2.74 7.61
N ALA A 11 -10.69 -3.73 7.28
CA ALA A 11 -10.78 -5.04 7.91
C ALA A 11 -10.49 -4.91 9.42
N SER A 12 -11.46 -5.28 10.25
CA SER A 12 -11.32 -5.31 11.71
C SER A 12 -10.45 -6.48 12.16
N GLU A 13 -10.65 -7.64 11.53
CA GLU A 13 -9.90 -8.87 11.78
C GLU A 13 -9.05 -9.20 10.56
N LEU A 14 -7.85 -9.73 10.82
CA LEU A 14 -6.93 -10.18 9.79
C LEU A 14 -6.66 -11.66 10.00
N SER A 15 -6.44 -12.38 8.90
CA SER A 15 -5.83 -13.71 8.97
C SER A 15 -4.45 -13.62 9.65
N GLU A 16 -3.96 -14.75 10.16
CA GLU A 16 -2.61 -14.81 10.75
C GLU A 16 -1.54 -14.37 9.74
N THR A 17 -1.68 -14.81 8.47
CA THR A 17 -0.83 -14.41 7.36
C THR A 17 -0.81 -12.89 7.17
N ASN A 18 -1.99 -12.25 7.14
CA ASN A 18 -2.07 -10.80 6.93
C ASN A 18 -1.66 -9.99 8.15
N SER A 19 -1.81 -10.53 9.36
CA SER A 19 -1.25 -9.94 10.57
C SER A 19 0.28 -9.88 10.48
N SER A 20 0.94 -10.99 10.09
CA SER A 20 2.40 -11.00 9.89
C SER A 20 2.87 -10.06 8.76
N ARG A 21 2.09 -9.95 7.68
CA ARG A 21 2.37 -8.98 6.60
C ARG A 21 2.22 -7.54 7.08
N LEU A 22 1.24 -7.26 7.95
CA LEU A 22 1.03 -5.95 8.55
C LEU A 22 2.19 -5.57 9.49
N ASP A 23 2.75 -6.52 10.24
CA ASP A 23 3.93 -6.26 11.07
C ASP A 23 5.12 -5.79 10.20
N LYS A 24 5.38 -6.48 9.07
CA LYS A 24 6.40 -6.07 8.11
C LYS A 24 6.10 -4.73 7.43
N TRP A 25 4.82 -4.40 7.27
CA TRP A 25 4.40 -3.11 6.72
C TRP A 25 4.81 -1.97 7.66
N TYR A 26 4.58 -2.12 8.97
CA TYR A 26 5.02 -1.13 9.95
C TYR A 26 6.53 -0.97 10.00
N GLU A 27 7.28 -2.06 9.83
CA GLU A 27 8.74 -2.01 9.83
C GLU A 27 9.33 -1.29 8.61
N LYS A 28 8.65 -1.32 7.46
CA LYS A 28 9.27 -1.03 6.16
C LYS A 28 8.59 0.05 5.32
N ALA A 29 7.32 0.36 5.57
CA ALA A 29 6.52 1.16 4.66
C ALA A 29 5.95 2.40 5.34
N TYR A 30 5.02 2.24 6.29
CA TYR A 30 4.30 3.35 6.91
C TYR A 30 3.99 3.07 8.39
N GLU A 31 3.80 4.13 9.17
CA GLU A 31 3.42 4.05 10.58
C GLU A 31 1.92 3.73 10.78
N ASP A 32 1.07 3.98 9.77
CA ASP A 32 -0.36 3.71 9.81
C ASP A 32 -0.75 2.46 9.00
N ASP A 33 -1.94 1.92 9.30
CA ASP A 33 -2.50 0.73 8.66
C ASP A 33 -3.65 1.00 7.70
N ASN A 34 -3.93 2.27 7.38
CA ASN A 34 -5.14 2.66 6.66
C ASN A 34 -5.24 1.93 5.32
N LEU A 35 -4.22 2.09 4.48
CA LEU A 35 -4.19 1.47 3.16
C LEU A 35 -4.21 -0.06 3.27
N PHE A 36 -3.34 -0.63 4.12
CA PHE A 36 -3.23 -2.07 4.27
C PHE A 36 -4.57 -2.69 4.67
N ARG A 37 -5.21 -2.21 5.75
CA ARG A 37 -6.48 -2.76 6.24
C ARG A 37 -7.66 -2.49 5.33
N THR A 38 -7.65 -1.39 4.58
CA THR A 38 -8.67 -1.15 3.55
C THR A 38 -8.57 -2.19 2.43
N LEU A 39 -7.35 -2.50 1.97
CA LEU A 39 -7.14 -3.51 0.93
C LEU A 39 -7.36 -4.94 1.45
N ALA A 40 -7.09 -5.21 2.73
CA ALA A 40 -7.24 -6.53 3.34
C ALA A 40 -8.70 -7.07 3.37
N ASN A 41 -9.70 -6.27 3.00
CA ASN A 41 -11.06 -6.79 2.78
C ASN A 41 -11.16 -7.68 1.54
N ASP A 42 -10.22 -7.58 0.61
CA ASP A 42 -10.13 -8.43 -0.58
C ASP A 42 -8.70 -8.96 -0.74
N GLU A 43 -8.51 -10.25 -0.48
CA GLU A 43 -7.18 -10.88 -0.44
C GLU A 43 -6.44 -10.75 -1.77
N MET A 44 -7.15 -10.89 -2.90
CA MET A 44 -6.56 -10.78 -4.23
C MET A 44 -6.00 -9.37 -4.47
N THR A 45 -6.75 -8.34 -4.10
CA THR A 45 -6.30 -6.94 -4.21
C THR A 45 -5.08 -6.69 -3.32
N LEU A 46 -5.11 -7.17 -2.06
CA LEU A 46 -3.96 -7.03 -1.16
C LEU A 46 -2.71 -7.74 -1.72
N ASP A 47 -2.84 -8.97 -2.20
CA ASP A 47 -1.74 -9.73 -2.78
C ASP A 47 -1.17 -9.06 -4.04
N MET A 48 -2.02 -8.55 -4.93
CA MET A 48 -1.58 -7.79 -6.11
C MET A 48 -0.81 -6.53 -5.72
N PHE A 49 -1.31 -5.79 -4.72
CA PHE A 49 -0.65 -4.59 -4.23
C PHE A 49 0.72 -4.90 -3.61
N LEU A 50 0.79 -5.87 -2.70
CA LEU A 50 2.04 -6.26 -2.04
C LEU A 50 3.06 -6.82 -3.04
N SER A 51 2.61 -7.53 -4.08
CA SER A 51 3.47 -8.01 -5.16
C SER A 51 4.06 -6.86 -5.97
N TRP A 52 3.26 -5.84 -6.27
CA TRP A 52 3.74 -4.63 -6.94
C TRP A 52 4.73 -3.86 -6.07
N VAL A 53 4.45 -3.69 -4.77
CA VAL A 53 5.38 -3.06 -3.81
C VAL A 53 6.70 -3.83 -3.77
N GLY A 54 6.65 -5.16 -3.70
CA GLY A 54 7.84 -6.01 -3.72
C GLY A 54 8.66 -5.85 -4.99
N LEU A 55 8.03 -5.74 -6.16
CA LEU A 55 8.73 -5.51 -7.43
C LEU A 55 9.38 -4.12 -7.49
N MET A 56 8.63 -3.08 -7.12
CA MET A 56 9.08 -1.69 -7.26
C MET A 56 10.15 -1.34 -6.21
N TYR A 57 9.97 -1.78 -4.97
CA TYR A 57 10.82 -1.37 -3.85
C TYR A 57 11.75 -2.48 -3.34
N GLY A 58 11.59 -3.72 -3.79
CA GLY A 58 12.46 -4.84 -3.41
C GLY A 58 13.79 -4.91 -4.15
N GLY A 59 14.08 -3.96 -5.06
CA GLY A 59 15.34 -3.85 -5.78
C GLY A 59 15.52 -4.82 -6.96
N SER A 60 14.56 -5.71 -7.21
CA SER A 60 14.62 -6.70 -8.29
C SER A 60 14.22 -6.16 -9.67
N SER A 61 13.53 -5.01 -9.73
CA SER A 61 13.10 -4.39 -10.99
C SER A 61 14.23 -3.71 -11.77
N GLY A 62 15.40 -3.50 -11.16
CA GLY A 62 16.50 -2.72 -11.74
C GLY A 62 16.22 -1.21 -11.81
N LEU A 63 15.09 -0.75 -11.25
CA LEU A 63 14.73 0.64 -11.13
C LEU A 63 15.31 1.23 -9.85
N ASP A 64 15.78 2.48 -9.93
CA ASP A 64 16.22 3.22 -8.75
C ASP A 64 15.01 3.56 -7.86
N THR A 65 15.07 3.17 -6.59
CA THR A 65 13.97 3.33 -5.65
C THR A 65 13.69 4.79 -5.32
N GLN A 66 14.70 5.65 -5.31
CA GLN A 66 14.50 7.09 -5.09
C GLN A 66 13.77 7.74 -6.27
N MET A 67 14.12 7.35 -7.50
CA MET A 67 13.42 7.81 -8.70
C MET A 67 11.96 7.34 -8.74
N ILE A 68 11.69 6.08 -8.34
CA ILE A 68 10.32 5.57 -8.22
C ILE A 68 9.52 6.43 -7.23
N GLU A 69 10.10 6.75 -6.07
CA GLU A 69 9.41 7.52 -5.04
C GLU A 69 9.10 8.95 -5.50
N LEU A 70 10.04 9.60 -6.20
CA LEU A 70 9.79 10.92 -6.81
C LEU A 70 8.66 10.87 -7.84
N CYS A 71 8.63 9.85 -8.69
CA CYS A 71 7.55 9.64 -9.64
C CYS A 71 6.21 9.42 -8.92
N ARG A 72 6.19 8.59 -7.86
CA ARG A 72 5.00 8.34 -7.06
C ARG A 72 4.47 9.62 -6.42
N ILE A 73 5.31 10.41 -5.76
CA ILE A 73 4.93 11.68 -5.12
C ILE A 73 4.40 12.66 -6.16
N ARG A 74 5.08 12.78 -7.31
CA ARG A 74 4.63 13.67 -8.39
C ARG A 74 3.26 13.27 -8.90
N MET A 75 3.04 11.98 -9.16
CA MET A 75 1.75 11.48 -9.64
C MET A 75 0.66 11.60 -8.58
N ALA A 76 0.97 11.30 -7.32
CA ALA A 76 0.04 11.49 -6.21
C ALA A 76 -0.41 12.95 -6.11
N ASN A 77 0.52 13.90 -6.18
CA ASN A 77 0.19 15.33 -6.17
C ASN A 77 -0.67 15.75 -7.37
N VAL A 78 -0.37 15.25 -8.58
CA VAL A 78 -1.19 15.55 -9.79
C VAL A 78 -2.61 15.00 -9.67
N ASN A 79 -2.77 13.85 -9.03
CA ASN A 79 -4.07 13.20 -8.84
C ASN A 79 -4.74 13.60 -7.52
N GLU A 80 -4.21 14.61 -6.82
CA GLU A 80 -4.74 15.08 -5.53
C GLU A 80 -4.87 13.93 -4.51
N CYS A 81 -3.91 13.00 -4.54
CA CYS A 81 -3.81 11.85 -3.65
C CYS A 81 -2.93 12.17 -2.44
N PHE A 82 -3.55 12.72 -1.40
CA PHE A 82 -3.01 13.06 -0.09
C PHE A 82 -3.20 11.94 0.94
N HIS A 83 -2.12 11.56 1.64
CA HIS A 83 -2.21 10.71 2.82
C HIS A 83 -2.97 11.39 3.96
#